data_AF-A0A9D0KKN3-F1
#
_entry.id   AF-A0A9D0KKN3-F1
#
_cell.length_a   1.000
_cell.length_b   1.000
_cell.length_c   1.000
_cell.angle_alpha   90.00
_cell.angle_beta   90.00
_cell.angle_gamma   90.00
#
_symmetry.space_group_name_H-M   'P 1'
#
loop_
_entity.id
_entity.type
_entity.pdbx_description
1 polymer ?
#
loop_
_entity_poly.entity_id
_entity_poly.type
_entity_poly.pdbx_seq_one_letter_code
_entity_poly.pdbx_strand_id
1 'polypeptide(L)'
;MNVIDLRSDTVTRPTPEMREAMARAPVGDDVYGEDPTVNRLQEMAAERLGMEAALFVPSGTMGNLASLLAHCGRGDEAIVGDRSHTFLFEQGGMAALGGIVPHTVPNQPDGTMWLQDIEAAIREDNPHYPRSRLICLENTHNACNGSPLTPEYVASVAELAHARGLQVHVDGARIFNAAVALGVDVKTLVCDVDSVTFCLSKG
;
A
#
# COMPACT_ATOMS: atom_id res chain seq x y z
N MET A 1 -36.37 -6.71 -0.19
CA MET A 1 -35.96 -6.05 1.08
C MET A 1 -34.59 -5.44 0.81
N ASN A 2 -34.42 -4.12 0.94
CA ASN A 2 -33.10 -3.52 0.82
C ASN A 2 -32.33 -3.85 2.10
N VAL A 3 -31.22 -4.58 1.98
CA VAL A 3 -30.37 -4.98 3.11
C VAL A 3 -29.43 -3.82 3.43
N ILE A 4 -29.36 -3.43 4.71
CA ILE A 4 -28.31 -2.52 5.20
C ILE A 4 -27.08 -3.38 5.50
N ASP A 5 -26.05 -3.26 4.67
CA ASP A 5 -24.85 -4.07 4.76
C ASP A 5 -23.67 -3.24 5.28
N LEU A 6 -23.33 -3.43 6.56
CA LEU A 6 -22.24 -2.71 7.25
C LEU A 6 -21.01 -3.62 7.47
N ARG A 7 -20.89 -4.73 6.73
CA ARG A 7 -19.77 -5.67 6.90
C ARG A 7 -18.44 -5.07 6.45
N SER A 8 -18.44 -4.36 5.32
CA SER A 8 -17.25 -3.72 4.74
C SER A 8 -17.66 -2.84 3.56
N ASP A 9 -16.86 -1.82 3.26
CA ASP A 9 -16.88 -1.05 2.01
C ASP A 9 -16.57 -1.86 0.75
N THR A 10 -16.09 -3.09 0.86
CA THR A 10 -15.92 -4.01 -0.27
C THR A 10 -17.24 -4.51 -0.88
N VAL A 11 -18.38 -4.28 -0.21
CA VAL A 11 -19.71 -4.69 -0.71
C VAL A 11 -20.31 -3.68 -1.70
N THR A 12 -19.58 -2.59 -2.01
CA THR A 12 -20.00 -1.58 -2.98
C THR A 12 -20.29 -2.23 -4.34
N ARG A 13 -21.26 -1.65 -5.06
CA ARG A 13 -21.66 -2.10 -6.39
C ARG A 13 -21.48 -0.96 -7.39
N PRO A 14 -21.09 -1.25 -8.64
CA PRO A 14 -20.97 -0.23 -9.67
C PRO A 14 -22.27 0.57 -9.83
N THR A 15 -22.14 1.89 -9.83
CA THR A 15 -23.23 2.82 -10.13
C THR A 15 -23.68 2.67 -11.59
N PRO A 16 -24.85 3.20 -11.98
CA PRO A 16 -25.27 3.20 -13.38
C PRO A 16 -24.23 3.85 -14.32
N GLU A 17 -23.60 4.94 -13.90
CA GLU A 17 -22.54 5.62 -14.67
C GLU A 17 -21.30 4.72 -14.83
N MET A 18 -20.85 4.06 -13.76
CA MET A 18 -19.75 3.11 -13.84
C MET A 18 -20.07 1.95 -14.80
N ARG A 19 -21.32 1.46 -14.79
CA ARG A 19 -21.76 0.39 -15.70
C ARG A 19 -21.75 0.83 -17.16
N GLU A 20 -22.19 2.05 -17.43
CA GLU A 20 -22.16 2.60 -18.78
C GLU A 20 -20.72 2.83 -19.26
N ALA A 21 -19.86 3.37 -18.39
CA ALA A 21 -18.44 3.56 -18.68
C ALA A 21 -17.74 2.22 -19.01
N MET A 22 -17.99 1.17 -18.21
CA MET A 22 -17.47 -0.17 -18.50
C MET A 22 -17.98 -0.73 -19.82
N ALA A 23 -19.28 -0.56 -20.14
CA ALA A 23 -19.87 -1.08 -21.38
C ALA A 23 -19.33 -0.39 -22.65
N ARG A 24 -18.86 0.86 -22.54
CA ARG A 24 -18.37 1.67 -23.66
C ARG A 24 -16.85 1.81 -23.71
N ALA A 25 -16.12 1.24 -22.76
CA ALA A 25 -14.68 1.40 -22.67
C ALA A 25 -13.99 0.83 -23.93
N PRO A 26 -13.12 1.60 -24.61
CA PRO A 26 -12.23 1.03 -25.62
C PRO A 26 -11.22 0.12 -24.92
N VAL A 27 -11.02 -1.08 -25.46
CA VAL A 27 -10.15 -2.10 -24.86
C VAL A 27 -9.12 -2.60 -25.87
N GLY A 28 -8.06 -3.20 -25.36
CA GLY A 28 -6.99 -3.81 -26.14
C GLY A 28 -6.33 -4.94 -25.37
N ASP A 29 -5.22 -5.46 -25.89
CA ASP A 29 -4.41 -6.44 -25.17
C ASP A 29 -3.39 -5.71 -24.27
N ASP A 30 -3.64 -5.76 -22.97
CA ASP A 30 -2.80 -5.11 -21.96
C ASP A 30 -1.38 -5.70 -21.88
N VAL A 31 -1.19 -6.97 -22.27
CA VAL A 31 0.16 -7.59 -22.32
C VAL A 31 1.04 -6.90 -23.36
N TYR A 32 0.44 -6.42 -24.46
CA TYR A 32 1.13 -5.62 -25.47
C TYR A 32 1.10 -4.10 -25.16
N GLY A 33 0.47 -3.68 -24.06
CA GLY A 33 0.29 -2.27 -23.71
C GLY A 33 -0.71 -1.53 -24.60
N GLU A 34 -1.61 -2.27 -25.26
CA GLU A 34 -2.53 -1.72 -26.27
C GLU A 34 -3.92 -1.41 -25.72
N ASP A 35 -4.18 -1.61 -24.42
CA ASP A 35 -5.46 -1.24 -23.80
C ASP A 35 -5.48 0.26 -23.43
N PRO A 36 -6.23 1.11 -24.16
CA PRO A 36 -6.22 2.56 -23.93
C PRO A 36 -6.91 2.95 -22.62
N THR A 37 -7.83 2.13 -22.10
CA THR A 37 -8.52 2.42 -20.84
C THR A 37 -7.63 2.11 -19.65
N VAL A 38 -6.89 1.00 -19.69
CA VAL A 38 -5.90 0.66 -18.65
C VAL A 38 -4.75 1.68 -18.65
N ASN A 39 -4.21 2.03 -19.82
CA ASN A 39 -3.15 3.03 -19.92
C ASN A 39 -3.57 4.36 -19.30
N ARG A 40 -4.76 4.86 -19.66
CA ARG A 40 -5.31 6.10 -19.09
C ARG A 40 -5.53 6.00 -17.58
N LEU A 41 -6.02 4.87 -17.08
CA LEU A 41 -6.20 4.67 -15.63
C LEU A 41 -4.86 4.78 -14.89
N GLN A 42 -3.81 4.15 -15.43
CA GLN A 42 -2.47 4.17 -14.83
C GLN A 42 -1.85 5.57 -14.88
N GLU A 43 -1.95 6.28 -16.01
CA GLU A 43 -1.50 7.68 -16.12
C GLU A 43 -2.20 8.58 -15.12
N MET A 44 -3.53 8.47 -14.99
CA MET A 44 -4.32 9.23 -14.03
C MET A 44 -3.93 8.88 -12.59
N ALA A 45 -3.70 7.61 -12.28
CA ALA A 45 -3.29 7.17 -10.95
C ALA A 45 -1.92 7.74 -10.56
N ALA A 46 -0.95 7.66 -11.47
CA ALA A 46 0.38 8.23 -11.30
C ALA A 46 0.30 9.75 -11.08
N GLU A 47 -0.44 10.47 -11.93
CA GLU A 47 -0.65 11.91 -11.80
C GLU A 47 -1.33 12.28 -10.47
N ARG A 48 -2.34 11.50 -10.04
CA ARG A 48 -3.10 11.76 -8.80
C ARG A 48 -2.28 11.56 -7.55
N LEU A 49 -1.41 10.55 -7.52
CA LEU A 49 -0.54 10.27 -6.38
C LEU A 49 0.81 11.00 -6.44
N GLY A 50 1.14 11.62 -7.58
CA GLY A 50 2.45 12.26 -7.78
C GLY A 50 3.58 11.26 -8.01
N MET A 51 3.25 10.05 -8.48
CA MET A 51 4.19 8.98 -8.78
C MET A 51 4.58 9.01 -10.26
N GLU A 52 5.74 8.43 -10.61
CA GLU A 52 6.23 8.42 -11.98
C GLU A 52 5.43 7.49 -12.90
N ALA A 53 4.93 6.37 -12.35
CA ALA A 53 4.17 5.36 -13.06
C ALA A 53 3.17 4.67 -12.13
N ALA A 54 2.23 3.93 -12.71
CA ALA A 54 1.30 3.09 -11.98
C ALA A 54 1.04 1.79 -12.74
N LEU A 55 0.60 0.75 -12.01
CA LEU A 55 0.25 -0.55 -12.56
C LEU A 55 -1.15 -0.95 -12.07
N PHE A 56 -2.05 -1.30 -12.99
CA PHE A 56 -3.34 -1.86 -12.64
C PHE A 56 -3.20 -3.34 -12.28
N VAL A 57 -3.76 -3.74 -11.14
CA VAL A 57 -3.72 -5.12 -10.65
C VAL A 57 -5.11 -5.59 -10.22
N PRO A 58 -5.41 -6.90 -10.28
CA PRO A 58 -6.74 -7.43 -9.97
C PRO A 58 -7.18 -7.28 -8.51
N SER A 59 -6.24 -7.12 -7.56
CA SER A 59 -6.56 -7.00 -6.13
C SER A 59 -5.51 -6.22 -5.36
N GLY A 60 -5.90 -5.65 -4.21
CA GLY A 60 -4.98 -5.01 -3.28
C GLY A 60 -3.87 -5.96 -2.79
N THR A 61 -4.21 -7.22 -2.52
CA THR A 61 -3.23 -8.26 -2.17
C THR A 61 -2.20 -8.48 -3.28
N MET A 62 -2.59 -8.49 -4.56
CA MET A 62 -1.61 -8.59 -5.64
C MET A 62 -0.76 -7.32 -5.73
N GLY A 63 -1.34 -6.14 -5.50
CA GLY A 63 -0.61 -4.87 -5.49
C GLY A 63 0.46 -4.81 -4.39
N ASN A 64 0.10 -5.20 -3.17
CA ASN A 64 1.05 -5.28 -2.06
C ASN A 64 2.12 -6.33 -2.33
N LEU A 65 1.73 -7.53 -2.76
CA LEU A 65 2.71 -8.58 -3.10
C LEU A 65 3.66 -8.14 -4.22
N ALA A 66 3.17 -7.51 -5.29
CA ALA A 66 4.01 -7.01 -6.37
C ALA A 66 4.98 -5.94 -5.87
N SER A 67 4.52 -5.00 -5.02
CA SER A 67 5.36 -3.98 -4.40
C SER A 67 6.46 -4.60 -3.52
N LEU A 68 6.09 -5.57 -2.67
CA LEU A 68 7.03 -6.31 -1.82
C LEU A 68 8.10 -7.02 -2.66
N LEU A 69 7.72 -7.69 -3.75
CA LEU A 69 8.64 -8.39 -4.65
C LEU A 69 9.51 -7.44 -5.50
N ALA A 70 9.04 -6.22 -5.75
CA ALA A 70 9.82 -5.20 -6.46
C ALA A 70 10.90 -4.57 -5.57
N HIS A 71 10.62 -4.43 -4.27
CA HIS A 71 11.55 -3.82 -3.31
C HIS A 71 12.52 -4.82 -2.68
N CYS A 72 12.09 -6.06 -2.47
CA CYS A 72 12.83 -7.07 -1.72
C CYS A 72 13.20 -8.29 -2.56
N GLY A 73 14.42 -8.79 -2.37
CA GLY A 73 14.87 -10.09 -2.85
C GLY A 73 14.65 -11.22 -1.83
N ARG A 74 15.01 -12.44 -2.24
CA ARG A 74 15.01 -13.60 -1.33
C ARG A 74 16.01 -13.40 -0.20
N GLY A 75 15.55 -13.57 1.04
CA GLY A 75 16.37 -13.39 2.25
C GLY A 75 16.44 -11.95 2.74
N ASP A 76 15.85 -10.99 2.02
CA ASP A 76 15.64 -9.65 2.55
C ASP A 76 14.53 -9.65 3.61
N GLU A 77 14.54 -8.62 4.45
CA GLU A 77 13.60 -8.41 5.56
C GLU A 77 12.73 -7.17 5.28
N ALA A 78 11.43 -7.30 5.52
CA ALA A 78 10.49 -6.19 5.50
C ALA A 78 10.00 -5.91 6.93
N ILE A 79 10.21 -4.69 7.40
CA ILE A 79 9.70 -4.21 8.69
C ILE A 79 8.24 -3.79 8.48
N VAL A 80 7.33 -4.37 9.27
CA VAL A 80 5.88 -4.22 9.08
C VAL A 80 5.17 -4.13 10.42
N GLY A 81 4.03 -3.46 10.46
CA GLY A 81 3.17 -3.47 11.65
C GLY A 81 2.63 -4.86 11.96
N ASP A 82 2.59 -5.23 13.24
CA ASP A 82 2.01 -6.51 13.71
C ASP A 82 0.51 -6.66 13.44
N ARG A 83 -0.17 -5.56 13.07
CA ARG A 83 -1.58 -5.51 12.70
C ARG A 83 -1.84 -5.15 11.24
N SER A 84 -0.81 -4.97 10.43
CA SER A 84 -0.95 -4.57 9.03
C SER A 84 -1.53 -5.70 8.16
N HIS A 85 -2.25 -5.32 7.12
CA HIS A 85 -2.91 -6.22 6.18
C HIS A 85 -1.91 -7.14 5.47
N THR A 86 -0.79 -6.57 5.02
CA THR A 86 0.32 -7.28 4.38
C THR A 86 0.93 -8.39 5.25
N PHE A 87 0.77 -8.30 6.57
CA PHE A 87 1.18 -9.35 7.51
C PHE A 87 0.03 -10.32 7.83
N LEU A 88 -1.14 -9.80 8.24
CA LEU A 88 -2.23 -10.63 8.79
C LEU A 88 -3.15 -11.27 7.75
N PHE A 89 -3.43 -10.58 6.63
CA PHE A 89 -4.57 -10.88 5.76
C PHE A 89 -4.19 -11.27 4.32
N GLU A 90 -2.90 -11.52 4.07
CA GLU A 90 -2.37 -11.87 2.74
C GLU A 90 -1.76 -13.28 2.68
N GLN A 91 -2.18 -14.16 3.59
CA GLN A 91 -1.79 -15.57 3.64
C GLN A 91 -0.27 -15.80 3.68
N GLY A 92 0.48 -14.84 4.26
CA GLY A 92 1.93 -14.90 4.33
C GLY A 92 2.61 -14.81 2.95
N GLY A 93 1.98 -14.17 1.96
CA GLY A 93 2.48 -14.06 0.59
C GLY A 93 3.92 -13.55 0.49
N MET A 94 4.31 -12.58 1.33
CA MET A 94 5.69 -12.07 1.36
C MET A 94 6.72 -13.18 1.63
N ALA A 95 6.41 -14.07 2.57
CA ALA A 95 7.31 -15.15 2.95
C ALA A 95 7.20 -16.32 1.97
N ALA A 96 5.98 -16.74 1.66
CA ALA A 96 5.74 -17.94 0.84
C ALA A 96 6.17 -17.76 -0.62
N LEU A 97 5.94 -16.58 -1.20
CA LEU A 97 6.18 -16.32 -2.61
C LEU A 97 7.44 -15.47 -2.84
N GLY A 98 7.71 -14.50 -1.96
CA GLY A 98 8.90 -13.65 -2.05
C GLY A 98 10.14 -14.22 -1.38
N GLY A 99 9.99 -15.13 -0.42
CA GLY A 99 11.11 -15.49 0.46
C GLY A 99 11.61 -14.31 1.29
N ILE A 100 10.71 -13.36 1.59
CA ILE A 100 10.96 -12.15 2.38
C ILE A 100 10.66 -12.47 3.84
N VAL A 101 11.56 -12.07 4.73
CA VAL A 101 11.41 -12.26 6.18
C VAL A 101 10.57 -11.11 6.76
N PRO A 102 9.39 -11.36 7.35
CA PRO A 102 8.67 -10.33 8.08
C PRO A 102 9.35 -10.04 9.41
N HIS A 103 9.60 -8.76 9.70
CA HIS A 103 9.98 -8.28 11.03
C HIS A 103 8.88 -7.36 11.57
N THR A 104 8.05 -7.93 12.44
CA THR A 104 6.89 -7.21 12.97
C THR A 104 7.27 -6.24 14.08
N VAL A 105 6.76 -5.02 14.00
CA VAL A 105 6.83 -3.99 15.04
C VAL A 105 5.41 -3.69 15.55
N PRO A 106 5.19 -3.49 16.86
CA PRO A 106 3.85 -3.23 17.39
C PRO A 106 3.22 -1.95 16.81
N ASN A 107 2.00 -2.06 16.26
CA ASN A 107 1.20 -0.89 15.94
C ASN A 107 0.59 -0.27 17.21
N GLN A 108 0.61 1.06 17.25
CA GLN A 108 -0.13 1.87 18.19
C GLN A 108 -1.63 1.89 17.85
N PRO A 109 -2.51 2.30 18.78
CA PRO A 109 -3.95 2.35 18.51
C PRO A 109 -4.36 3.26 17.35
N ASP A 110 -3.53 4.24 16.98
CA ASP A 110 -3.73 5.16 15.84
C ASP A 110 -3.13 4.64 14.52
N GLY A 111 -2.61 3.40 14.51
CA GLY A 111 -2.01 2.76 13.34
C GLY A 111 -0.52 3.03 13.15
N THR A 112 0.07 4.00 13.85
CA THR A 112 1.51 4.28 13.77
C THR A 112 2.33 3.14 14.37
N MET A 113 3.60 3.05 14.00
CA MET A 113 4.65 2.34 14.74
C MET A 113 5.61 3.39 15.32
N TRP A 114 6.11 3.20 16.54
CA TRP A 114 7.08 4.15 17.09
C TRP A 114 8.38 4.13 16.29
N LEU A 115 8.90 5.30 15.93
CA LEU A 115 10.14 5.42 15.13
C LEU A 115 11.32 4.69 15.78
N GLN A 116 11.42 4.74 17.11
CA GLN A 116 12.46 4.03 17.86
C GLN A 116 12.37 2.50 17.72
N ASP A 117 11.16 1.95 17.58
CA ASP A 117 10.96 0.51 17.41
C ASP A 117 11.26 0.10 15.97
N ILE A 118 10.90 0.95 15.00
CA ILE A 118 11.33 0.78 13.60
C ILE A 118 12.86 0.81 13.52
N GLU A 119 13.51 1.81 14.12
CA GLU A 119 14.97 1.95 14.10
C GLU A 119 15.67 0.75 14.75
N ALA A 120 15.16 0.29 15.90
CA ALA A 120 15.68 -0.89 16.59
C ALA A 120 15.49 -2.20 15.80
N ALA A 121 14.52 -2.24 14.88
CA ALA A 121 14.28 -3.40 14.02
C ALA A 121 15.26 -3.48 12.83
N ILE A 122 15.88 -2.36 12.43
CA ILE A 122 16.82 -2.32 11.31
C ILE A 122 18.09 -3.10 11.66
N ARG A 123 18.44 -4.08 10.81
CA ARG A 123 19.62 -4.93 10.97
C ARG A 123 20.89 -4.23 10.49
N GLU A 124 21.98 -4.43 11.22
CA GLU A 124 23.32 -4.12 10.74
C GLU A 124 23.75 -5.09 9.64
N ASP A 125 24.73 -4.70 8.82
CA ASP A 125 25.33 -5.59 7.82
C ASP A 125 26.13 -6.70 8.50
N ASN A 126 25.50 -7.87 8.61
CA ASN A 126 26.05 -9.04 9.27
C ASN A 126 25.63 -10.32 8.52
N PRO A 127 26.55 -11.26 8.24
CA PRO A 127 26.25 -12.48 7.50
C PRO A 127 25.24 -13.41 8.18
N HIS A 128 24.93 -13.20 9.46
CA HIS A 128 23.92 -13.96 10.21
C HIS A 128 22.52 -13.36 10.14
N TYR A 129 22.35 -12.11 9.70
CA TYR A 129 21.07 -11.41 9.69
C TYR A 129 20.47 -11.39 8.28
N PRO A 130 19.13 -11.41 8.16
CA PRO A 130 18.48 -10.99 6.92
C PRO A 130 18.71 -9.49 6.71
N ARG A 131 18.60 -9.03 5.46
CA ARG A 131 18.88 -7.63 5.11
C ARG A 131 17.62 -6.79 5.19
N SER A 132 17.52 -5.90 6.17
CA SER A 132 16.40 -4.94 6.22
C SER A 132 16.41 -4.07 4.96
N ARG A 133 15.32 -4.15 4.19
CA ARG A 133 15.23 -3.53 2.86
C ARG A 133 14.05 -2.58 2.72
N LEU A 134 12.95 -2.88 3.39
CA LEU A 134 11.67 -2.21 3.21
C LEU A 134 10.98 -1.96 4.55
N ILE A 135 10.36 -0.80 4.69
CA ILE A 135 9.42 -0.48 5.77
C ILE A 135 8.02 -0.38 5.15
N CYS A 136 7.06 -1.12 5.69
CA CYS A 136 5.67 -1.12 5.23
C CYS A 136 4.78 -0.38 6.23
N LEU A 137 4.05 0.62 5.73
CA LEU A 137 2.99 1.33 6.44
C LEU A 137 1.62 0.95 5.87
N GLU A 138 0.53 1.24 6.61
CA GLU A 138 -0.85 1.09 6.13
C GLU A 138 -1.64 2.37 6.41
N ASN A 139 -2.22 3.01 5.39
CA ASN A 139 -2.93 4.28 5.53
C ASN A 139 -4.21 4.36 4.66
N THR A 140 -5.42 4.39 5.22
CA THR A 140 -5.74 4.27 6.65
C THR A 140 -5.51 2.86 7.21
N HIS A 141 -5.23 2.77 8.51
CA HIS A 141 -4.94 1.49 9.15
C HIS A 141 -6.21 0.75 9.59
N ASN A 142 -6.54 -0.36 8.91
CA ASN A 142 -7.80 -1.10 9.04
C ASN A 142 -7.98 -1.72 10.43
N ALA A 143 -6.98 -2.43 10.93
CA ALA A 143 -7.02 -3.06 12.26
C ALA A 143 -6.84 -2.05 13.42
N CYS A 144 -6.68 -0.76 13.09
CA CYS A 144 -6.64 0.35 14.03
C CYS A 144 -7.81 1.32 13.73
N ASN A 145 -9.00 0.77 13.50
CA ASN A 145 -10.26 1.50 13.32
C ASN A 145 -10.29 2.50 12.15
N GLY A 146 -9.52 2.25 11.09
CA GLY A 146 -9.44 3.15 9.93
C GLY A 146 -8.71 4.46 10.24
N SER A 147 -7.77 4.44 11.18
CA SER A 147 -7.02 5.62 11.59
C SER A 147 -6.13 6.14 10.46
N PRO A 148 -6.17 7.45 10.15
CA PRO A 148 -5.29 8.05 9.15
C PRO A 148 -3.91 8.35 9.76
N LEU A 149 -2.85 8.01 9.03
CA LEU A 149 -1.50 8.42 9.36
C LEU A 149 -1.24 9.81 8.77
N THR A 150 -0.67 10.73 9.56
CA THR A 150 -0.44 12.11 9.10
C THR A 150 0.75 12.20 8.14
N PRO A 151 0.80 13.22 7.27
CA PRO A 151 1.97 13.47 6.42
C PRO A 151 3.28 13.53 7.20
N GLU A 152 3.29 14.18 8.37
CA GLU A 152 4.50 14.36 9.19
C GLU A 152 5.04 13.03 9.72
N TYR A 153 4.14 12.12 10.09
CA TYR A 153 4.54 10.78 10.53
C TYR A 153 5.12 9.97 9.36
N VAL A 154 4.44 9.97 8.20
CA VAL A 154 4.92 9.25 7.01
C VAL A 154 6.29 9.78 6.57
N ALA A 155 6.45 11.12 6.54
CA ALA A 155 7.72 11.76 6.22
C ALA A 155 8.84 11.38 7.21
N SER A 156 8.52 11.30 8.52
CA SER A 156 9.51 10.88 9.53
C SER A 156 9.97 9.43 9.36
N VAL A 157 9.06 8.53 8.95
CA VAL A 157 9.42 7.14 8.63
C VAL A 157 10.25 7.06 7.35
N ALA A 158 9.89 7.82 6.32
CA ALA A 158 10.64 7.92 5.08
C ALA A 158 12.07 8.46 5.31
N GLU A 159 12.21 9.53 6.08
CA GLU A 159 13.52 10.09 6.44
C GLU A 159 14.40 9.04 7.14
N LEU A 160 13.84 8.34 8.13
CA LEU A 160 14.54 7.25 8.82
C LEU A 160 14.95 6.13 7.85
N ALA A 161 14.03 5.68 6.99
CA ALA A 161 14.29 4.61 6.03
C ALA A 161 15.41 4.99 5.05
N HIS A 162 15.30 6.15 4.41
CA HIS A 162 16.25 6.63 3.41
C HIS A 162 17.62 6.92 4.02
N ALA A 163 17.69 7.46 5.24
CA ALA A 163 18.95 7.63 5.97
C ALA A 163 19.68 6.30 6.25
N ARG A 164 18.94 5.18 6.27
CA ARG A 164 19.46 3.82 6.46
C ARG A 164 19.54 3.01 5.16
N GLY A 165 19.21 3.61 4.02
CA GLY A 165 19.24 2.96 2.70
C GLY A 165 18.11 1.94 2.45
N LEU A 166 17.02 2.04 3.22
CA LEU A 166 15.79 1.26 3.05
C LEU A 166 14.78 2.06 2.20
N GLN A 167 13.77 1.36 1.68
CA GLN A 167 12.64 1.95 0.97
C GLN A 167 11.38 1.94 1.85
N VAL A 168 10.36 2.72 1.48
CA VAL A 168 9.06 2.75 2.14
C VAL A 168 7.94 2.40 1.17
N HIS A 169 7.10 1.43 1.56
CA HIS A 169 5.86 1.10 0.89
C HIS A 169 4.66 1.46 1.77
N VAL A 170 3.64 2.08 1.20
CA VAL A 170 2.36 2.32 1.87
C VAL A 170 1.28 1.42 1.27
N ASP A 171 0.73 0.51 2.08
CA ASP A 171 -0.58 -0.09 1.81
C ASP A 171 -1.64 1.02 1.97
N GLY A 172 -1.95 1.66 0.85
CA GLY A 172 -2.89 2.75 0.77
C GLY A 172 -4.27 2.28 0.33
N ALA A 173 -4.69 1.07 0.70
CA ALA A 173 -6.00 0.52 0.31
C ALA A 173 -7.17 1.49 0.53
N ARG A 174 -7.04 2.44 1.46
CA ARG A 174 -7.99 3.53 1.77
C ARG A 174 -7.32 4.91 1.86
N ILE A 175 -6.28 5.16 1.06
CA ILE A 175 -5.49 6.40 1.14
C ILE A 175 -6.32 7.66 0.89
N PHE A 176 -7.34 7.57 0.03
CA PHE A 176 -8.25 8.69 -0.23
C PHE A 176 -9.14 9.00 0.98
N ASN A 177 -9.51 8.02 1.81
CA ASN A 177 -10.19 8.28 3.07
C ASN A 177 -9.28 9.03 4.05
N ALA A 178 -7.98 8.70 4.08
CA ALA A 178 -7.01 9.43 4.89
C ALA A 178 -6.89 10.89 4.45
N ALA A 179 -6.76 11.13 3.13
CA ALA A 179 -6.67 12.46 2.55
C ALA A 179 -7.89 13.32 2.91
N VAL A 180 -9.10 12.75 2.77
CA VAL A 180 -10.36 13.43 3.15
C VAL A 180 -10.43 13.69 4.65
N ALA A 181 -10.07 12.72 5.50
CA ALA A 181 -10.13 12.85 6.95
C ALA A 181 -9.16 13.93 7.48
N LEU A 182 -7.99 14.05 6.88
CA LEU A 182 -6.95 15.00 7.27
C LEU A 182 -7.08 16.36 6.55
N GLY A 183 -7.92 16.46 5.52
CA GLY A 183 -8.10 17.69 4.74
C GLY A 183 -6.88 18.06 3.91
N VAL A 184 -6.14 17.07 3.40
CA VAL A 184 -4.92 17.25 2.62
C VAL A 184 -5.05 16.64 1.22
N ASP A 185 -4.18 17.07 0.30
CA ASP A 185 -4.03 16.37 -0.98
C ASP A 185 -3.42 14.97 -0.74
N VAL A 186 -3.90 13.96 -1.46
CA VAL A 186 -3.39 12.59 -1.35
C VAL A 186 -1.89 12.51 -1.66
N LYS A 187 -1.38 13.39 -2.54
CA LYS A 187 0.07 13.47 -2.85
C LYS A 187 0.90 13.74 -1.62
N THR A 188 0.40 14.58 -0.71
CA THR A 188 1.11 14.94 0.53
C THR A 188 1.25 13.75 1.47
N LEU A 189 0.40 12.72 1.35
CA LEU A 189 0.50 11.52 2.18
C LEU A 189 1.54 10.52 1.68
N VAL A 190 2.02 10.68 0.45
CA VAL A 190 2.85 9.67 -0.24
C VAL A 190 4.05 10.27 -0.98
N CYS A 191 4.29 11.59 -0.89
CA CYS A 191 5.35 12.25 -1.65
C CYS A 191 6.76 11.82 -1.23
N ASP A 192 6.91 11.31 0.00
CA ASP A 192 8.19 10.89 0.56
C ASP A 192 8.39 9.36 0.48
N VAL A 193 7.45 8.59 -0.07
CA VAL A 193 7.52 7.12 -0.10
C VAL A 193 7.87 6.58 -1.49
N ASP A 194 8.46 5.39 -1.54
CA ASP A 194 8.95 4.77 -2.78
C ASP A 194 7.84 4.09 -3.59
N SER A 195 6.79 3.60 -2.92
CA SER A 195 5.62 3.03 -3.59
C SER A 195 4.37 3.09 -2.71
N VAL A 196 3.21 3.09 -3.37
CA VAL A 196 1.91 3.05 -2.72
C VAL A 196 0.95 2.18 -3.53
N THR A 197 0.16 1.37 -2.83
CA THR A 197 -1.02 0.71 -3.42
C THR A 197 -2.27 1.48 -3.03
N PHE A 198 -3.32 1.44 -3.85
CA PHE A 198 -4.65 1.88 -3.43
C PHE A 198 -5.74 1.01 -4.06
N CYS A 199 -6.89 0.90 -3.41
CA CYS A 199 -7.99 0.05 -3.89
C CYS A 199 -9.05 0.88 -4.62
N LEU A 200 -9.45 0.42 -5.80
CA LEU A 200 -10.62 0.93 -6.54
C LEU A 200 -11.92 0.16 -6.22
N SER A 201 -11.82 -0.97 -5.52
CA SER A 201 -12.92 -1.89 -5.23
C SER A 201 -13.43 -1.77 -3.79
N LYS A 202 -13.36 -0.56 -3.22
CA LYS A 202 -13.79 -0.21 -1.86
C LYS A 202 -14.65 1.07 -1.91
N GLY A 203 -14.59 1.90 -0.85
CA GLY A 203 -15.27 3.19 -0.76
C GLY A 203 -14.41 4.36 -1.23
#